data_AF-A0A7S2BLA9-F1
#
_entry.id   AF-A0A7S2BLA9-F1
#
_cell.length_a   1.000
_cell.length_b   1.000
_cell.length_c   1.000
_cell.angle_alpha   90.00
_cell.angle_beta   90.00
_cell.angle_gamma   90.00
#
_symmetry.space_group_name_H-M   'P 1'
#
loop_
_entity.id
_entity.type
_entity.pdbx_description
1 polymer ?
#
loop_
_entity_poly.entity_id
_entity_poly.type
_entity_poly.pdbx_seq_one_letter_code
_entity_poly.pdbx_strand_id
1 'polypeptide(L)'
;MIRTLEDDAGIDAPKRKLSYEALKAAEHIQVTQQQRAADRARRRISGDKQTVGWRSKSDKIIGPIFYEDATRYKARCFAALFVLCAIMGHVISFFTFRLFTQQSKAIETFDVDKFYVTFPRWLCWHLSGMACQAITQYSIWQLRMMVQWRTAFYLINALYTSNTFYHLSLSTEQGTRTPEQLMCEEAFMFVEAMVNLSQNYLREIPDLFIKMYLLFEYRTFFLVYAMLSLPIMGSIMAYSGKTTTPLTHNMLKTHADINFVLARIQNNAEQIALFKGGSSELRRWEEMLDTYR
;
A
#
# COMPACT_ATOMS: atom_id res chain seq x y z
N MET A 1 -56.10 -45.13 -54.85
CA MET A 1 -57.25 -45.45 -53.98
C MET A 1 -56.91 -44.89 -52.61
N ILE A 2 -56.96 -43.57 -52.37
CA ILE A 2 -58.13 -42.69 -52.17
C ILE A 2 -59.09 -43.21 -51.07
N ARG A 3 -59.23 -42.36 -50.03
CA ARG A 3 -60.35 -42.14 -49.07
C ARG A 3 -60.42 -42.97 -47.79
N THR A 4 -60.11 -42.35 -46.63
CA THR A 4 -60.98 -41.69 -45.61
C THR A 4 -61.44 -42.71 -44.57
N LEU A 5 -61.26 -42.51 -43.26
CA LEU A 5 -61.84 -41.49 -42.35
C LEU A 5 -60.82 -41.33 -41.18
N GLU A 6 -60.33 -40.18 -40.71
CA GLU A 6 -60.96 -38.90 -40.35
C GLU A 6 -62.35 -39.08 -39.74
N ASP A 7 -62.39 -39.27 -38.42
CA ASP A 7 -63.35 -38.63 -37.50
C ASP A 7 -62.95 -38.90 -36.04
N ASP A 8 -62.19 -37.96 -35.46
CA ASP A 8 -62.26 -37.54 -34.03
C ASP A 8 -61.30 -36.34 -33.76
N ALA A 9 -61.14 -35.48 -34.76
CA ALA A 9 -60.34 -34.26 -34.68
C ALA A 9 -61.26 -33.05 -34.46
N GLY A 10 -61.70 -32.85 -33.23
CA GLY A 10 -62.39 -31.64 -32.81
C GLY A 10 -62.83 -31.80 -31.37
N ILE A 11 -62.05 -31.37 -30.39
CA ILE A 11 -62.33 -30.11 -29.69
C ILE A 11 -61.10 -29.55 -28.91
N ASP A 12 -59.94 -30.24 -28.89
CA ASP A 12 -58.89 -29.95 -27.88
C ASP A 12 -57.52 -29.45 -28.39
N ALA A 13 -57.30 -29.34 -29.70
CA ALA A 13 -56.03 -28.87 -30.27
C ALA A 13 -55.66 -27.40 -29.92
N PRO A 14 -56.57 -26.40 -29.92
CA PRO A 14 -56.20 -25.02 -29.62
C PRO A 14 -55.91 -24.80 -28.12
N LYS A 15 -56.52 -25.60 -27.22
CA LYS A 15 -56.30 -25.51 -25.77
C LYS A 15 -54.90 -25.98 -25.35
N ARG A 16 -54.35 -27.01 -26.01
CA ARG A 16 -52.98 -27.50 -25.73
C ARG A 16 -51.89 -26.49 -26.13
N LYS A 17 -52.04 -25.84 -27.30
CA LYS A 17 -51.12 -24.76 -27.71
C LYS A 17 -51.15 -23.58 -26.74
N LEU A 18 -52.34 -23.14 -26.32
CA LEU A 18 -52.49 -22.07 -25.33
C LEU A 18 -51.85 -22.45 -23.98
N SER A 19 -51.98 -23.71 -23.55
CA SER A 19 -51.39 -24.18 -22.29
C SER A 19 -49.86 -24.23 -22.31
N TYR A 20 -49.26 -24.58 -23.45
CA TYR A 20 -47.80 -24.64 -23.61
C TYR A 20 -47.17 -23.25 -23.68
N GLU A 21 -47.80 -22.32 -24.41
CA GLU A 21 -47.35 -20.92 -24.47
C GLU A 21 -47.49 -20.22 -23.11
N ALA A 22 -48.55 -20.52 -22.35
CA ALA A 22 -48.72 -20.02 -20.99
C ALA A 22 -47.65 -20.56 -20.02
N LEU A 23 -47.29 -21.84 -20.13
CA LEU A 23 -46.23 -22.44 -19.31
C LEU A 23 -44.86 -21.84 -19.61
N LYS A 24 -44.55 -21.65 -20.90
CA LYS A 24 -43.29 -21.05 -21.35
C LYS A 24 -43.17 -19.57 -20.96
N ALA A 25 -44.28 -18.84 -20.98
CA ALA A 25 -44.36 -17.49 -20.47
C ALA A 25 -44.14 -17.43 -18.94
N ALA A 26 -44.71 -18.37 -18.18
CA ALA A 26 -44.52 -18.45 -16.73
C ALA A 26 -43.07 -18.75 -16.34
N GLU A 27 -42.40 -19.65 -17.07
CA GLU A 27 -40.98 -19.97 -16.87
C GLU A 27 -40.07 -18.77 -17.16
N HIS A 28 -40.34 -18.04 -18.25
CA HIS A 28 -39.60 -16.82 -18.58
C HIS A 28 -39.80 -15.71 -17.53
N ILE A 29 -41.00 -15.61 -16.94
CA ILE A 29 -41.29 -14.66 -15.85
C ILE A 29 -40.53 -15.05 -14.58
N GLN A 30 -40.47 -16.34 -14.21
CA GLN A 30 -39.71 -16.80 -13.06
C GLN A 30 -38.20 -16.54 -13.21
N VAL A 31 -37.62 -16.83 -14.37
CA VAL A 31 -36.20 -16.57 -14.65
C VAL A 31 -35.91 -15.07 -14.59
N THR A 32 -36.79 -14.23 -15.14
CA THR A 32 -36.65 -12.77 -15.09
C THR A 32 -36.77 -12.23 -13.67
N GLN A 33 -37.64 -12.80 -12.84
CA GLN A 33 -37.78 -12.42 -11.43
C GLN A 33 -36.56 -12.83 -10.59
N GLN A 34 -36.02 -14.03 -10.82
CA GLN A 34 -34.78 -14.48 -10.17
C GLN A 34 -33.57 -13.63 -10.57
N GLN A 35 -33.43 -13.28 -11.85
CA GLN A 35 -32.37 -12.37 -12.32
C GLN A 35 -32.52 -10.97 -11.70
N ARG A 36 -33.73 -10.42 -11.64
CA ARG A 36 -34.00 -9.13 -10.97
C ARG A 36 -33.78 -9.18 -9.45
N ALA A 37 -33.94 -10.35 -8.82
CA ALA A 37 -33.62 -10.54 -7.41
C ALA A 37 -32.11 -10.60 -7.17
N ALA A 38 -31.38 -11.33 -8.03
CA ALA A 38 -29.92 -11.40 -8.01
C ALA A 38 -29.27 -10.03 -8.28
N ASP A 39 -29.81 -9.26 -9.24
CA ASP A 39 -29.34 -7.90 -9.53
C ASP A 39 -29.62 -6.92 -8.39
N ARG A 40 -30.76 -7.05 -7.71
CA ARG A 40 -31.06 -6.26 -6.50
C ARG A 40 -30.14 -6.62 -5.34
N ALA A 41 -29.78 -7.90 -5.18
CA ALA A 41 -28.79 -8.34 -4.19
C ALA A 41 -27.39 -7.78 -4.53
N ARG A 42 -26.95 -7.84 -5.79
CA ARG A 42 -25.68 -7.25 -6.25
C ARG A 42 -25.64 -5.74 -6.04
N ARG A 43 -26.73 -5.02 -6.31
CA ARG A 43 -26.83 -3.55 -6.07
C ARG A 43 -26.85 -3.19 -4.58
N ARG A 44 -27.37 -4.04 -3.70
CA ARG A 44 -27.27 -3.84 -2.24
C ARG A 44 -25.84 -4.03 -1.74
N ILE A 45 -25.12 -5.03 -2.26
CA ILE A 45 -23.70 -5.26 -1.93
C ILE A 45 -22.81 -4.14 -2.50
N SER A 46 -23.12 -3.60 -3.69
CA SER A 46 -22.36 -2.46 -4.25
C SER A 46 -22.75 -1.10 -3.67
N GLY A 47 -23.99 -0.95 -3.19
CA GLY A 47 -24.51 0.26 -2.55
C GLY A 47 -24.00 0.49 -1.13
N ASP A 48 -23.48 -0.55 -0.47
CA ASP A 48 -22.82 -0.45 0.84
C ASP A 48 -21.30 -0.22 0.71
N LYS A 49 -20.86 0.40 -0.40
CA LYS A 49 -19.59 1.11 -0.42
C LYS A 49 -19.76 2.42 0.36
N GLN A 50 -19.98 2.29 1.66
CA GLN A 50 -19.90 3.41 2.58
C GLN A 50 -18.53 4.05 2.35
N THR A 51 -18.51 5.27 1.83
CA THR A 51 -17.32 6.09 1.62
C THR A 51 -16.82 6.55 2.98
N VAL A 52 -16.38 5.58 3.80
CA VAL A 52 -15.76 5.81 5.10
C VAL A 52 -14.47 6.59 4.80
N GLY A 53 -14.53 7.91 4.99
CA GLY A 53 -13.45 8.82 4.64
C GLY A 53 -12.14 8.36 5.26
N TRP A 54 -11.05 8.46 4.49
CA TRP A 54 -9.70 8.01 4.85
C TRP A 54 -9.29 8.42 6.27
N ARG A 55 -9.70 9.62 6.70
CA ARG A 55 -9.49 10.16 8.05
C ARG A 55 -10.03 9.24 9.16
N SER A 56 -11.25 8.74 9.01
CA SER A 56 -11.89 7.88 10.03
C SER A 56 -11.30 6.47 10.12
N LYS A 57 -10.59 5.99 9.07
CA LYS A 57 -9.88 4.71 9.10
C LYS A 57 -8.47 4.87 9.64
N SER A 58 -7.75 5.94 9.28
CA SER A 58 -6.42 6.23 9.85
C SER A 58 -6.49 6.51 11.34
N ASP A 59 -7.53 7.22 11.80
CA ASP A 59 -7.70 7.58 13.22
C ASP A 59 -7.94 6.33 14.09
N LYS A 60 -8.57 5.30 13.54
CA LYS A 60 -8.78 4.01 14.22
C LYS A 60 -7.51 3.16 14.36
N ILE A 61 -6.53 3.36 13.48
CA ILE A 61 -5.28 2.58 13.48
C ILE A 61 -4.20 3.32 14.26
N ILE A 62 -4.04 4.63 14.00
CA ILE A 62 -2.97 5.47 14.54
C ILE A 62 -3.38 6.12 15.87
N GLY A 63 -4.64 6.54 16.01
CA GLY A 63 -5.15 7.20 17.21
C GLY A 63 -4.92 6.40 18.49
N PRO A 64 -5.25 5.09 18.55
CA PRO A 64 -5.05 4.30 19.76
C PRO A 64 -3.60 4.22 20.23
N ILE A 65 -2.61 4.26 19.32
CA ILE A 65 -1.16 4.24 19.64
C ILE A 65 -0.78 5.46 20.49
N PHE A 66 -1.35 6.61 20.15
CA PHE A 66 -1.02 7.86 20.81
C PHE A 66 -1.94 8.19 21.98
N TYR A 67 -3.13 7.60 22.08
CA TYR A 67 -4.13 8.03 23.08
C TYR A 67 -4.58 6.94 24.06
N GLU A 68 -4.70 5.68 23.64
CA GLU A 68 -5.39 4.64 24.42
C GLU A 68 -4.46 3.61 25.06
N ASP A 69 -3.33 3.30 24.42
CA ASP A 69 -2.47 2.18 24.82
C ASP A 69 -1.58 2.47 26.04
N ALA A 70 -1.16 1.43 26.77
CA ALA A 70 -0.21 1.55 27.88
C ALA A 70 1.17 2.08 27.42
N THR A 71 1.49 1.88 26.15
CA THR A 71 2.72 2.37 25.51
C THR A 71 2.62 3.81 24.98
N ARG A 72 1.47 4.50 25.17
CA ARG A 72 1.21 5.86 24.64
C ARG A 72 2.29 6.88 24.97
N TYR A 73 2.82 6.84 26.19
CA TYR A 73 3.85 7.79 26.62
C TYR A 73 5.17 7.54 25.89
N LYS A 74 5.54 6.27 25.66
CA LYS A 74 6.73 5.91 24.88
C LYS A 74 6.59 6.38 23.43
N ALA A 75 5.44 6.12 22.80
CA ALA A 75 5.17 6.56 21.43
C ALA A 75 5.21 8.09 21.30
N ARG A 76 4.60 8.84 22.23
CA ARG A 76 4.66 10.31 22.27
C ARG A 76 6.08 10.82 22.49
N CYS A 77 6.84 10.20 23.38
CA CYS A 77 8.23 10.58 23.63
C CYS A 77 9.09 10.39 22.37
N PHE A 78 8.99 9.24 21.68
CA PHE A 78 9.73 9.03 20.45
C PHE A 78 9.28 9.95 19.30
N ALA A 79 7.98 10.23 19.20
CA ALA A 79 7.46 11.19 18.22
C ALA A 79 7.94 12.62 18.50
N ALA A 80 7.89 13.06 19.75
CA ALA A 80 8.41 14.36 20.17
C ALA A 80 9.92 14.45 19.95
N LEU A 81 10.68 13.41 20.34
CA LEU A 81 12.12 13.34 20.13
C LEU A 81 12.46 13.40 18.64
N PHE A 82 11.74 12.65 17.80
CA PHE A 82 11.89 12.68 16.35
C PHE A 82 11.67 14.10 15.79
N VAL A 83 10.57 14.76 16.14
CA VAL A 83 10.27 16.10 15.64
C VAL A 83 11.29 17.12 16.13
N LEU A 84 11.65 17.09 17.41
CA LEU A 84 12.65 18.00 17.99
C LEU A 84 14.02 17.81 17.37
N CYS A 85 14.49 16.57 17.22
CA CYS A 85 15.76 16.28 16.57
C CYS A 85 15.74 16.58 15.07
N ALA A 86 14.60 16.42 14.38
CA ALA A 86 14.47 16.82 12.98
C ALA A 86 14.60 18.33 12.82
N ILE A 87 13.92 19.12 13.66
CA ILE A 87 14.04 20.59 13.67
C ILE A 87 15.46 21.01 14.01
N MET A 88 16.07 20.41 15.04
CA MET A 88 17.45 20.69 15.41
C MET A 88 18.43 20.33 14.29
N GLY A 89 18.19 19.21 13.61
CA GLY A 89 18.97 18.79 12.43
C GLY A 89 18.94 19.83 11.31
N HIS A 90 17.80 20.48 11.08
CA HIS A 90 17.68 21.57 10.11
C HIS A 90 18.46 22.82 10.52
N VAL A 91 18.45 23.17 11.80
CA VAL A 91 19.27 24.28 12.34
C VAL A 91 20.76 23.98 12.19
N ILE A 92 21.18 22.75 12.53
CA ILE A 92 22.57 22.31 12.36
C ILE A 92 22.99 22.36 10.89
N SER A 93 22.14 21.89 9.98
CA SER A 93 22.39 21.92 8.53
C SER A 93 22.58 23.36 8.02
N PHE A 94 21.76 24.32 8.49
CA PHE A 94 21.90 25.73 8.15
C PHE A 94 23.28 26.29 8.56
N PHE A 95 23.69 26.06 9.82
CA PHE A 95 25.00 26.54 10.30
C PHE A 95 26.16 25.85 9.60
N THR A 96 26.06 24.55 9.38
CA THR A 96 27.06 23.76 8.66
C THR A 96 27.24 24.30 7.23
N PHE A 97 26.15 24.58 6.53
CA PHE A 97 26.21 25.15 5.18
C PHE A 97 26.83 26.55 5.15
N ARG A 98 26.46 27.43 6.09
CA ARG A 98 27.05 28.77 6.19
C ARG A 98 28.56 28.73 6.42
N LEU A 99 29.00 27.92 7.39
CA LEU A 99 30.42 27.78 7.71
C LEU A 99 31.18 27.14 6.54
N PHE A 100 30.58 26.17 5.86
CA PHE A 100 31.15 25.60 4.65
C PHE A 100 31.38 26.66 3.57
N THR A 101 30.39 27.53 3.33
CA THR A 101 30.54 28.60 2.33
C THR A 101 31.64 29.60 2.73
N GLN A 102 31.76 29.94 4.01
CA GLN A 102 32.84 30.81 4.50
C GLN A 102 34.21 30.16 4.32
N GLN A 103 34.32 28.86 4.60
CA GLN A 103 35.53 28.09 4.39
C GLN A 103 35.90 28.04 2.89
N SER A 104 34.94 27.77 2.00
CA SER A 104 35.17 27.77 0.55
C SER A 104 35.69 29.12 0.07
N LYS A 105 35.13 30.23 0.57
CA LYS A 105 35.62 31.58 0.26
C LYS A 105 37.02 31.83 0.79
N ALA A 106 37.33 31.38 2.01
CA ALA A 106 38.67 31.52 2.57
C ALA A 106 39.72 30.78 1.72
N ILE A 107 39.38 29.61 1.19
CA ILE A 107 40.23 28.86 0.26
C ILE A 107 40.40 29.64 -1.05
N GLU A 108 39.31 30.18 -1.61
CA GLU A 108 39.34 30.98 -2.85
C GLU A 108 40.23 32.23 -2.70
N THR A 109 40.17 32.91 -1.56
CA THR A 109 40.97 34.11 -1.27
C THR A 109 42.34 33.80 -0.66
N PHE A 110 42.71 32.51 -0.51
CA PHE A 110 43.92 32.05 0.17
C PHE A 110 44.13 32.66 1.58
N ASP A 111 43.04 32.89 2.31
CA ASP A 111 43.04 33.46 3.67
C ASP A 111 43.17 32.34 4.71
N VAL A 112 44.41 32.09 5.12
CA VAL A 112 44.78 30.99 6.02
C VAL A 112 44.19 31.18 7.42
N ASP A 113 44.15 32.42 7.92
CA ASP A 113 43.67 32.72 9.28
C ASP A 113 42.18 32.44 9.41
N LYS A 114 41.38 32.85 8.41
CA LYS A 114 39.94 32.55 8.39
C LYS A 114 39.67 31.06 8.26
N PHE A 115 40.50 30.32 7.53
CA PHE A 115 40.34 28.87 7.38
C PHE A 115 40.48 28.14 8.73
N TYR A 116 41.53 28.44 9.51
CA TYR A 116 41.77 27.78 10.80
C TYR A 116 40.70 28.08 11.86
N VAL A 117 40.00 29.21 11.75
CA VAL A 117 38.88 29.55 12.65
C VAL A 117 37.58 28.89 12.20
N THR A 118 37.32 28.82 10.89
CA THR A 118 36.04 28.34 10.35
C THR A 118 35.96 26.82 10.28
N PHE A 119 37.05 26.14 9.94
CA PHE A 119 37.11 24.69 9.79
C PHE A 119 36.73 23.89 11.07
N PRO A 120 37.33 24.12 12.25
CA PRO A 120 36.97 23.35 13.44
C PRO A 120 35.52 23.61 13.87
N ARG A 121 35.01 24.84 13.68
CA ARG A 121 33.59 25.16 13.96
C ARG A 121 32.67 24.37 13.04
N TRP A 122 32.99 24.34 11.74
CA TRP A 122 32.25 23.54 10.77
C TRP A 122 32.25 22.06 11.16
N LEU A 123 33.41 21.52 11.53
CA LEU A 123 33.56 20.12 11.95
C LEU A 123 32.72 19.80 13.19
N CYS A 124 32.73 20.66 14.22
CA CYS A 124 31.92 20.49 15.41
C CYS A 124 30.41 20.45 15.12
N TRP A 125 29.92 21.37 14.28
CA TRP A 125 28.53 21.37 13.86
C TRP A 125 28.18 20.14 13.03
N HIS A 126 29.08 19.72 12.12
CA HIS A 126 28.87 18.53 11.29
C HIS A 126 28.76 17.24 12.12
N LEU A 127 29.68 17.04 13.07
CA LEU A 127 29.64 15.89 13.98
C LEU A 127 28.40 15.90 14.88
N SER A 128 27.99 17.07 15.36
CA SER A 128 26.74 17.24 16.11
C SER A 128 25.52 16.87 15.27
N GLY A 129 25.55 17.22 13.97
CA GLY A 129 24.53 16.84 12.99
C GLY A 129 24.43 15.33 12.81
N MET A 130 25.55 14.63 12.70
CA MET A 130 25.58 13.17 12.60
C MET A 130 24.99 12.49 13.84
N ALA A 131 25.34 12.96 15.04
CA ALA A 131 24.77 12.45 16.29
C ALA A 131 23.26 12.68 16.36
N CYS A 132 22.80 13.89 16.01
CA CYS A 132 21.38 14.24 15.94
C CYS A 132 20.63 13.35 14.93
N GLN A 133 21.24 13.08 13.77
CA GLN A 133 20.67 12.22 12.76
C GLN A 133 20.56 10.77 13.24
N ALA A 134 21.56 10.24 13.96
CA ALA A 134 21.51 8.90 14.54
C ALA A 134 20.34 8.74 15.54
N ILE A 135 20.14 9.73 16.42
CA ILE A 135 19.01 9.74 17.37
C ILE A 135 17.67 9.80 16.64
N THR A 136 17.60 10.60 15.57
CA THR A 136 16.42 10.72 14.71
C THR A 136 16.08 9.38 14.06
N GLN A 137 17.07 8.68 13.49
CA GLN A 137 16.88 7.35 12.88
C GLN A 137 16.43 6.30 13.91
N TYR A 138 17.03 6.31 15.10
CA TYR A 138 16.62 5.42 16.18
C TYR A 138 15.17 5.66 16.61
N SER A 139 14.77 6.92 16.78
CA SER A 139 13.40 7.29 17.16
C SER A 139 12.39 6.86 16.11
N ILE A 140 12.71 7.06 14.83
CA ILE A 140 11.88 6.59 13.71
C ILE A 140 11.77 5.06 13.72
N TRP A 141 12.87 4.34 13.90
CA TRP A 141 12.86 2.89 13.92
C TRP A 141 11.94 2.35 15.02
N GLN A 142 11.98 2.94 16.22
CA GLN A 142 11.07 2.58 17.31
C GLN A 142 9.61 2.87 16.95
N LEU A 143 9.32 4.04 16.37
CA LEU A 143 7.96 4.38 15.93
C LEU A 143 7.45 3.43 14.85
N ARG A 144 8.30 3.04 13.88
CA ARG A 144 7.96 2.06 12.84
C ARG A 144 7.51 0.76 13.46
N MET A 145 8.29 0.20 14.37
CA MET A 145 7.97 -1.07 15.03
C MET A 145 6.64 -0.99 15.80
N MET A 146 6.41 0.11 16.54
CA MET A 146 5.16 0.32 17.27
C MET A 146 3.93 0.40 16.34
N VAL A 147 4.05 1.14 15.23
CA VAL A 147 2.96 1.27 14.26
C VAL A 147 2.72 -0.04 13.50
N GLN A 148 3.78 -0.75 13.12
CA GLN A 148 3.68 -2.06 12.47
C GLN A 148 2.94 -3.06 13.35
N TRP A 149 3.39 -3.20 14.61
CA TRP A 149 2.76 -4.10 15.57
C TRP A 149 1.27 -3.79 15.77
N ARG A 150 0.92 -2.51 15.93
CA ARG A 150 -0.48 -2.13 16.13
C ARG A 150 -1.34 -2.36 14.90
N THR A 151 -0.80 -2.07 13.71
CA THR A 151 -1.51 -2.28 12.45
C THR A 151 -1.84 -3.77 12.28
N ALA A 152 -0.87 -4.65 12.56
CA ALA A 152 -1.09 -6.09 12.58
C ALA A 152 -2.15 -6.49 13.63
N PHE A 153 -2.04 -6.01 14.87
CA PHE A 153 -3.02 -6.34 15.92
C PHE A 153 -4.45 -5.88 15.57
N TYR A 154 -4.61 -4.69 14.99
CA TYR A 154 -5.90 -4.19 14.53
C TYR A 154 -6.50 -5.06 13.43
N LEU A 155 -5.67 -5.50 12.46
CA LEU A 155 -6.08 -6.42 11.40
C LEU A 155 -6.51 -7.79 11.96
N ILE A 156 -5.77 -8.35 12.94
CA ILE A 156 -6.14 -9.60 13.63
C ILE A 156 -7.52 -9.43 14.25
N ASN A 157 -7.73 -8.38 15.05
CA ASN A 157 -9.01 -8.20 15.72
C ASN A 157 -10.16 -8.05 14.72
N ALA A 158 -9.96 -7.31 13.62
CA ALA A 158 -10.97 -7.17 12.58
C ALA A 158 -11.28 -8.50 11.86
N LEU A 159 -10.29 -9.38 11.70
CA LEU A 159 -10.48 -10.69 11.11
C LEU A 159 -11.31 -11.62 12.02
N TYR A 160 -11.05 -11.61 13.33
CA TYR A 160 -11.73 -12.49 14.29
C TYR A 160 -13.10 -11.97 14.76
N THR A 161 -13.32 -10.65 14.81
CA THR A 161 -14.55 -10.09 15.42
C THR A 161 -15.83 -10.36 14.60
N SER A 162 -15.72 -10.56 13.29
CA SER A 162 -16.90 -10.73 12.41
C SER A 162 -16.90 -12.04 11.62
N ASN A 163 -16.15 -13.06 12.07
CA ASN A 163 -15.85 -14.27 11.27
C ASN A 163 -15.39 -13.91 9.84
N THR A 164 -14.74 -12.76 9.68
CA THR A 164 -14.30 -12.24 8.39
C THR A 164 -13.32 -13.21 7.73
N PHE A 165 -12.52 -13.92 8.53
CA PHE A 165 -11.64 -15.00 8.06
C PHE A 165 -12.39 -16.07 7.26
N TYR A 166 -13.60 -16.46 7.70
CA TYR A 166 -14.41 -17.47 7.03
C TYR A 166 -14.98 -16.92 5.72
N HIS A 167 -15.52 -15.70 5.74
CA HIS A 167 -16.03 -15.06 4.52
C HIS A 167 -14.93 -14.80 3.49
N LEU A 168 -13.72 -14.44 3.93
CA LEU A 168 -12.56 -14.25 3.06
C LEU A 168 -12.06 -15.57 2.45
N SER A 169 -12.19 -16.68 3.19
CA SER A 169 -11.88 -18.02 2.68
C SER A 169 -12.90 -18.52 1.64
N LEU A 170 -14.15 -18.04 1.72
CA LEU A 170 -15.24 -18.40 0.81
C LEU A 170 -15.33 -17.49 -0.42
N SER A 171 -14.74 -16.31 -0.39
CA SER A 171 -14.66 -15.44 -1.58
C SER A 171 -13.63 -16.02 -2.55
N THR A 172 -14.09 -16.94 -3.39
CA THR A 172 -13.35 -17.66 -4.43
C THR A 172 -12.91 -16.79 -5.61
N GLU A 173 -12.64 -15.50 -5.41
CA GLU A 173 -11.90 -14.74 -6.41
C GLU A 173 -10.43 -15.17 -6.30
N GLN A 174 -10.01 -16.02 -7.24
CA GLN A 174 -8.63 -16.42 -7.48
C GLN A 174 -7.75 -15.16 -7.66
N GLY A 175 -7.11 -14.74 -6.59
CA GLY A 175 -6.33 -13.48 -6.52
C GLY A 175 -6.65 -12.61 -5.32
N THR A 176 -7.61 -12.99 -4.47
CA THR A 176 -7.78 -12.36 -3.16
C THR A 176 -6.62 -12.80 -2.27
N ARG A 177 -5.79 -11.84 -1.86
CA ARG A 177 -4.59 -12.08 -1.06
C ARG A 177 -4.94 -12.80 0.24
N THR A 178 -4.11 -13.76 0.66
CA THR A 178 -4.40 -14.53 1.87
C THR A 178 -4.41 -13.61 3.10
N PRO A 179 -5.25 -13.87 4.12
CA PRO A 179 -5.30 -13.03 5.31
C PRO A 179 -3.92 -12.92 5.99
N GLU A 180 -3.13 -13.99 5.98
CA GLU A 180 -1.76 -13.98 6.49
C GLU A 180 -0.86 -12.98 5.73
N GLN A 181 -0.93 -12.95 4.40
CA GLN A 181 -0.15 -12.03 3.58
C GLN A 181 -0.54 -10.56 3.81
N LEU A 182 -1.84 -10.29 3.94
CA LEU A 182 -2.36 -8.96 4.27
C LEU A 182 -1.75 -8.44 5.58
N MET A 183 -1.50 -9.34 6.53
CA MET A 183 -1.02 -9.00 7.86
C MET A 183 0.50 -8.91 7.98
N CYS A 184 1.22 -9.84 7.36
CA CYS A 184 2.67 -9.93 7.51
C CYS A 184 3.41 -9.06 6.47
N GLU A 185 2.99 -9.13 5.21
CA GLU A 185 3.71 -8.44 4.12
C GLU A 185 3.13 -7.06 3.86
N GLU A 186 1.82 -6.96 3.68
CA GLU A 186 1.22 -5.68 3.27
C GLU A 186 1.16 -4.64 4.38
N ALA A 187 0.78 -5.04 5.60
CA ALA A 187 0.80 -4.10 6.72
C ALA A 187 2.21 -3.57 6.97
N PHE A 188 3.23 -4.43 6.86
CA PHE A 188 4.63 -4.04 6.98
C PHE A 188 5.03 -3.04 5.90
N MET A 189 4.82 -3.41 4.62
CA MET A 189 5.15 -2.55 3.47
C MET A 189 4.40 -1.22 3.51
N PHE A 190 3.13 -1.23 3.91
CA PHE A 190 2.32 -0.03 4.05
C PHE A 190 2.88 0.90 5.12
N VAL A 191 3.17 0.38 6.32
CA VAL A 191 3.73 1.19 7.40
C VAL A 191 5.13 1.69 7.05
N GLU A 192 5.96 0.85 6.43
CA GLU A 192 7.28 1.25 5.97
C GLU A 192 7.20 2.41 4.95
N ALA A 193 6.34 2.27 3.94
CA ALA A 193 6.13 3.31 2.93
C ALA A 193 5.61 4.60 3.56
N MET A 194 4.63 4.52 4.47
CA MET A 194 4.07 5.68 5.15
C MET A 194 5.10 6.39 6.04
N VAL A 195 5.89 5.64 6.81
CA VAL A 195 6.91 6.25 7.66
C VAL A 195 8.04 6.83 6.82
N ASN A 196 8.52 6.14 5.78
CA ASN A 196 9.49 6.67 4.83
C ASN A 196 8.99 7.97 4.20
N LEU A 197 7.74 7.99 3.73
CA LEU A 197 7.13 9.17 3.13
C LEU A 197 7.08 10.34 4.13
N SER A 198 6.63 10.09 5.36
CA SER A 198 6.57 11.11 6.41
C SER A 198 7.95 11.67 6.77
N GLN A 199 8.96 10.80 6.89
CA GLN A 199 10.34 11.17 7.15
C GLN A 199 10.91 12.03 6.02
N ASN A 200 10.67 11.63 4.77
CA ASN A 200 11.14 12.37 3.60
C ASN A 200 10.48 13.75 3.54
N TYR A 201 9.17 13.87 3.79
CA TYR A 201 8.53 15.18 3.82
C TYR A 201 9.06 16.08 4.93
N LEU A 202 9.26 15.54 6.14
CA LEU A 202 9.79 16.33 7.25
C LEU A 202 11.25 16.76 7.05
N ARG A 203 12.01 16.00 6.26
CA ARG A 203 13.40 16.31 5.92
C ARG A 203 13.52 17.24 4.73
N GLU A 204 12.96 16.86 3.60
CA GLU A 204 13.23 17.52 2.32
C GLU A 204 12.51 18.88 2.19
N ILE A 205 11.31 19.03 2.75
CA ILE A 205 10.56 20.30 2.64
C ILE A 205 11.28 21.44 3.38
N PRO A 206 11.60 21.34 4.69
CA PRO A 206 12.28 22.43 5.39
C PRO A 206 13.68 22.69 4.84
N ASP A 207 14.41 21.64 4.47
CA ASP A 207 15.75 21.75 3.87
C ASP A 207 15.73 22.51 2.54
N LEU A 208 14.71 22.29 1.70
CA LEU A 208 14.49 23.08 0.48
C LEU A 208 14.34 24.57 0.80
N PHE A 209 13.49 24.93 1.76
CA PHE A 209 13.28 26.34 2.14
C PHE A 209 14.54 26.98 2.73
N ILE A 210 15.27 26.26 3.58
CA ILE A 210 16.52 26.74 4.18
C ILE A 210 17.57 26.99 3.10
N LYS A 211 17.76 26.05 2.18
CA LYS A 211 18.71 26.19 1.05
C LYS A 211 18.29 27.32 0.11
N MET A 212 17.00 27.47 -0.16
CA MET A 212 16.49 28.56 -0.97
C MET A 212 16.75 29.92 -0.31
N TYR A 213 16.49 30.04 0.99
CA TYR A 213 16.79 31.25 1.77
C TYR A 213 18.29 31.60 1.72
N LEU A 214 19.16 30.61 1.91
CA LEU A 214 20.61 30.79 1.83
C LEU A 214 21.05 31.26 0.43
N LEU A 215 20.50 30.71 -0.64
CA LEU A 215 20.81 31.16 -2.00
C LEU A 215 20.37 32.60 -2.27
N PHE A 216 19.22 33.03 -1.72
CA PHE A 216 18.78 34.42 -1.79
C PHE A 216 19.77 35.35 -1.08
N GLU A 217 20.27 34.97 0.09
CA GLU A 217 21.25 35.76 0.85
C GLU A 217 22.56 35.97 0.07
N TYR A 218 23.01 34.96 -0.68
CA TYR A 218 24.20 35.07 -1.52
C TYR A 218 23.96 35.71 -2.90
N ARG A 219 22.73 36.20 -3.17
CA ARG A 219 22.30 36.85 -4.42
C ARG A 219 22.43 35.98 -5.67
N THR A 220 22.39 34.67 -5.52
CA THR A 220 22.56 33.74 -6.65
C THR A 220 21.22 33.33 -7.26
N PHE A 221 20.50 34.31 -7.82
CA PHE A 221 19.13 34.13 -8.33
C PHE A 221 19.00 33.03 -9.39
N PHE A 222 20.00 32.85 -10.26
CA PHE A 222 20.01 31.76 -11.24
C PHE A 222 19.93 30.38 -10.58
N LEU A 223 20.66 30.16 -9.48
CA LEU A 223 20.62 28.90 -8.74
C LEU A 223 19.28 28.67 -8.03
N VAL A 224 18.59 29.74 -7.62
CA VAL A 224 17.24 29.63 -7.05
C VAL A 224 16.26 29.08 -8.09
N TYR A 225 16.28 29.63 -9.31
CA TYR A 225 15.43 29.12 -10.40
C TYR A 225 15.78 27.67 -10.76
N ALA A 226 17.06 27.32 -10.79
CA ALA A 226 17.50 25.94 -11.02
C ALA A 226 17.04 24.98 -9.91
N MET A 227 17.13 25.37 -8.63
CA MET A 227 16.62 24.55 -7.52
C MET A 227 15.11 24.36 -7.56
N LEU A 228 14.35 25.32 -8.09
CA LEU A 228 12.89 25.25 -8.16
C LEU A 228 12.39 24.46 -9.39
N SER A 229 13.14 24.49 -10.50
CA SER A 229 12.80 23.74 -11.72
C SER A 229 13.03 22.23 -11.58
N LEU A 230 14.05 21.82 -10.83
CA LEU A 230 14.39 20.40 -10.65
C LEU A 230 13.26 19.57 -10.02
N PRO A 231 12.62 19.97 -8.89
CA PRO A 231 11.48 19.24 -8.33
C PRO A 231 10.26 19.20 -9.25
N ILE A 232 10.02 20.26 -10.02
CA ILE A 232 8.90 20.32 -10.98
C ILE A 232 9.13 19.31 -12.10
N MET A 233 10.33 19.30 -12.68
CA MET A 233 10.70 18.34 -13.72
C MET A 233 10.66 16.90 -13.20
N GLY A 234 11.17 16.66 -11.99
CA GLY A 234 11.09 15.36 -11.32
C GLY A 234 9.65 14.91 -11.09
N SER A 235 8.75 15.82 -10.72
CA SER A 235 7.32 15.51 -10.52
C SER A 235 6.63 15.14 -11.84
N ILE A 236 6.97 15.81 -12.94
CA ILE A 236 6.47 15.49 -14.28
C ILE A 236 6.96 14.10 -14.71
N MET A 237 8.25 13.80 -14.52
CA MET A 237 8.82 12.48 -14.82
C MET A 237 8.16 11.37 -13.98
N ALA A 238 7.97 11.62 -12.68
CA ALA A 238 7.29 10.67 -11.79
C ALA A 238 5.84 10.43 -12.21
N TYR A 239 5.14 11.47 -12.68
CA TYR A 239 3.78 11.33 -13.21
C TYR A 239 3.71 10.43 -14.45
N SER A 240 4.72 10.52 -15.33
CA SER A 240 4.84 9.64 -16.50
C SER A 240 5.07 8.16 -16.11
N GLY A 241 5.58 7.89 -14.91
CA GLY A 241 5.77 6.54 -14.36
C GLY A 241 4.51 5.83 -13.86
N LYS A 242 3.31 6.44 -13.96
CA LYS A 242 2.03 5.86 -13.53
C LYS A 242 1.72 4.46 -14.09
N THR A 243 2.34 4.07 -15.20
CA THR A 243 2.20 2.75 -15.81
C THR A 243 2.85 1.62 -15.01
N THR A 244 3.66 1.92 -13.98
CA THR A 244 4.31 0.91 -13.12
C THR A 244 3.37 0.32 -12.06
N THR A 245 2.31 1.02 -11.67
CA THR A 245 1.36 0.55 -10.64
C THR A 245 0.69 -0.80 -10.96
N PRO A 246 0.19 -1.07 -12.19
CA PRO A 246 -0.35 -2.39 -12.52
C PRO A 246 0.73 -3.50 -12.53
N LEU A 247 1.97 -3.17 -12.89
CA LEU A 247 3.08 -4.13 -12.88
C LEU A 247 3.43 -4.58 -11.45
N THR A 248 3.50 -3.64 -10.51
CA THR A 248 3.73 -3.95 -9.09
C THR A 248 2.60 -4.79 -8.49
N HIS A 249 1.35 -4.53 -8.88
CA HIS A 249 0.22 -5.34 -8.44
C HIS A 249 0.34 -6.80 -8.92
N ASN A 250 0.71 -6.99 -10.19
CA ASN A 250 0.91 -8.33 -10.75
C ASN A 250 2.05 -9.07 -10.05
N MET A 251 3.18 -8.40 -9.77
CA MET A 251 4.28 -8.99 -9.01
C MET A 251 3.85 -9.45 -7.61
N LEU A 252 3.08 -8.61 -6.88
CA LEU A 252 2.57 -8.97 -5.56
C LEU A 252 1.60 -10.16 -5.60
N LYS A 253 0.78 -10.23 -6.66
CA LYS A 253 -0.13 -11.36 -6.88
C LYS A 253 0.65 -12.65 -7.18
N THR A 254 1.65 -12.60 -8.05
CA THR A 254 2.51 -13.75 -8.35
C THR A 254 3.21 -14.27 -7.10
N HIS A 255 3.75 -13.39 -6.27
CA HIS A 255 4.38 -13.77 -4.99
C HIS A 255 3.39 -14.44 -4.03
N ALA A 256 2.15 -13.92 -3.97
CA ALA A 256 1.06 -14.52 -3.19
C ALA A 256 0.74 -15.96 -3.64
N ASP A 257 0.56 -16.13 -4.96
CA ASP A 257 0.23 -17.41 -5.57
C ASP A 257 1.35 -18.43 -5.33
N ILE A 258 2.61 -17.97 -5.35
CA ILE A 258 3.78 -18.79 -5.01
C ILE A 258 3.70 -19.28 -3.56
N ASN A 259 3.54 -18.36 -2.60
CA ASN A 259 3.50 -18.71 -1.18
C ASN A 259 2.34 -19.66 -0.85
N PHE A 260 1.18 -19.46 -1.48
CA PHE A 260 0.02 -20.33 -1.28
C PHE A 260 0.30 -21.79 -1.68
N VAL A 261 0.93 -22.00 -2.83
CA VAL A 261 1.23 -23.37 -3.29
C VAL A 261 2.34 -24.00 -2.46
N LEU A 262 3.35 -23.24 -2.03
CA LEU A 262 4.37 -23.75 -1.11
C LEU A 262 3.75 -24.21 0.22
N ALA A 263 2.86 -23.42 0.80
CA ALA A 263 2.13 -23.80 2.00
C ALA A 263 1.25 -25.06 1.79
N ARG A 264 0.61 -25.19 0.62
CA ARG A 264 -0.15 -26.40 0.24
C ARG A 264 0.76 -27.63 0.19
N ILE A 265 1.93 -27.52 -0.45
CA ILE A 265 2.88 -28.63 -0.57
C ILE A 265 3.39 -29.04 0.82
N GLN A 266 3.70 -28.08 1.68
CA GLN A 266 4.15 -28.35 3.05
C GLN A 266 3.07 -29.06 3.88
N ASN A 267 1.83 -28.56 3.84
CA ASN A 267 0.72 -29.14 4.61
C ASN A 267 0.29 -30.53 4.12
N ASN A 268 0.56 -30.86 2.85
CA ASN A 268 0.23 -32.15 2.26
C ASN A 268 1.48 -32.99 1.93
N ALA A 269 2.64 -32.66 2.51
CA ALA A 269 3.91 -33.30 2.18
C ALA A 269 3.89 -34.82 2.42
N GLU A 270 3.22 -35.26 3.49
CA GLU A 270 3.04 -36.68 3.80
C GLU A 270 2.26 -37.41 2.71
N GLN A 271 1.14 -36.84 2.26
CA GLN A 271 0.32 -37.43 1.19
C GLN A 271 1.09 -37.45 -0.14
N ILE A 272 1.78 -36.36 -0.47
CA ILE A 272 2.60 -36.27 -1.68
C ILE A 272 3.72 -37.31 -1.65
N ALA A 273 4.37 -37.51 -0.51
CA ALA A 273 5.40 -38.53 -0.33
C ALA A 273 4.83 -39.95 -0.41
N LEU A 274 3.70 -40.21 0.25
CA LEU A 274 3.04 -41.52 0.28
C LEU A 274 2.56 -41.97 -1.11
N PHE A 275 2.05 -41.04 -1.92
CA PHE A 275 1.62 -41.31 -3.29
C PHE A 275 2.70 -41.08 -4.35
N LYS A 276 3.94 -40.74 -3.95
CA LYS A 276 5.05 -40.37 -4.86
C LYS A 276 4.67 -39.30 -5.90
N GLY A 277 3.82 -38.35 -5.52
CA GLY A 277 3.26 -37.30 -6.38
C GLY A 277 4.18 -36.11 -6.69
N GLY A 278 5.47 -36.19 -6.34
CA GLY A 278 6.40 -35.06 -6.48
C GLY A 278 6.56 -34.57 -7.92
N SER A 279 6.59 -35.47 -8.91
CA SER A 279 6.71 -35.11 -10.32
C SER A 279 5.44 -34.43 -10.87
N SER A 280 4.26 -34.84 -10.40
CA SER A 280 3.01 -34.18 -10.78
C SER A 280 2.90 -32.76 -10.19
N GLU A 281 3.36 -32.56 -8.97
CA GLU A 281 3.39 -31.24 -8.33
C GLU A 281 4.40 -30.31 -9.00
N LEU A 282 5.58 -30.83 -9.38
CA LEU A 282 6.59 -30.06 -10.11
C LEU A 282 6.07 -29.60 -11.48
N ARG A 283 5.42 -30.47 -12.25
CA ARG A 283 4.83 -30.09 -13.54
C ARG A 283 3.76 -29.00 -13.40
N ARG A 284 2.91 -29.11 -12.37
CA ARG A 284 1.91 -28.09 -12.06
C ARG A 284 2.56 -26.74 -11.69
N TRP A 285 3.76 -26.78 -11.12
CA TRP A 285 4.54 -25.60 -10.79
C TRP A 285 5.13 -24.91 -12.02
N GLU A 286 5.64 -25.69 -12.96
CA GLU A 286 6.14 -25.20 -14.25
C GLU A 286 5.02 -24.53 -15.07
N GLU A 287 3.85 -25.16 -15.15
CA GLU A 287 2.66 -24.60 -15.82
C GLU A 287 2.22 -23.26 -15.19
N MET A 288 2.32 -23.14 -13.86
CA MET A 288 2.01 -21.90 -13.17
C MET A 288 3.03 -20.79 -13.52
N LEU A 289 4.33 -21.10 -13.51
CA LEU A 289 5.38 -20.13 -13.82
C LEU A 289 5.30 -19.61 -15.26
N ASP A 290 4.95 -20.48 -16.21
CA ASP A 290 4.75 -20.10 -17.61
C ASP A 290 3.56 -19.14 -17.79
N THR A 291 2.60 -19.13 -16.88
CA THR A 291 1.47 -18.17 -16.89
C THR A 291 1.91 -16.75 -16.51
N TYR A 292 3.04 -16.59 -15.82
CA TYR A 292 3.56 -15.29 -15.36
C TYR A 292 4.75 -14.78 -16.19
N ARG A 293 5.18 -15.52 -17.22
CA ARG A 293 6.31 -15.18 -18.10
C ARG A 293 5.85 -14.36 -19.30
#